data_AF-A0A4Y2MFT4-F1
#
_entry.id   AF-A0A4Y2MFT4-F1
#
_cell.length_a   1.000
_cell.length_b   1.000
_cell.length_c   1.000
_cell.angle_alpha   90.00
_cell.angle_beta   90.00
_cell.angle_gamma   90.00
#
_symmetry.space_group_name_H-M   'P 1'
#
loop_
_entity.id
_entity.type
_entity.pdbx_description
1 polymer ?
#
loop_
_entity_poly.entity_id
_entity_poly.type
_entity_poly.pdbx_seq_one_letter_code
_entity_poly.pdbx_strand_id
1 'polypeptide(L)'
;MMEDWQSDWEYEDTGRSTFSILPRVSTQPCYWKKEEILFLTGHGPFPSYLERFNLSTSLNCPCENTNDTPLHYATECILTASFHMTKPARQHELIWFCNVSSNQGS
;
A
#
# COMPACT_ATOMS: atom_id res chain seq x y z
N MET A 1 1.18 -17.10 -21.14
CA MET A 1 1.95 -16.81 -19.91
C MET A 1 1.65 -15.41 -19.40
N MET A 2 2.17 -14.32 -19.98
CA MET A 2 1.85 -12.95 -19.51
C MET A 2 0.37 -12.60 -19.63
N GLU A 3 -0.30 -13.05 -20.68
CA GLU A 3 -1.74 -12.85 -20.87
C GLU A 3 -2.57 -13.63 -19.84
N ASP A 4 -2.16 -14.85 -19.50
CA ASP A 4 -2.81 -15.65 -18.45
C ASP A 4 -2.66 -14.96 -17.09
N TRP A 5 -1.45 -14.49 -16.75
CA TRP A 5 -1.21 -13.70 -15.54
C TRP A 5 -2.01 -12.39 -15.50
N GLN A 6 -2.20 -11.73 -16.63
CA GLN A 6 -3.02 -10.52 -16.72
C GLN A 6 -4.50 -10.85 -16.49
N SER A 7 -4.98 -11.96 -17.06
CA SER A 7 -6.35 -12.43 -16.87
C SER A 7 -6.63 -12.75 -15.40
N ASP A 8 -5.71 -13.46 -14.74
CA ASP A 8 -5.80 -13.75 -13.31
C ASP A 8 -5.80 -12.45 -12.49
N TRP A 9 -4.90 -11.51 -12.81
CA TRP A 9 -4.81 -10.22 -12.11
C TRP A 9 -6.08 -9.37 -12.24
N GLU A 10 -6.76 -9.43 -13.37
CA GLU A 10 -8.01 -8.70 -13.62
C GLU A 10 -9.19 -9.30 -12.85
N TYR A 11 -9.27 -10.63 -12.75
CA TYR A 11 -10.46 -11.34 -12.27
C TYR A 11 -10.37 -11.81 -10.82
N GLU A 12 -9.17 -11.91 -10.24
CA GLU A 12 -8.98 -12.30 -8.85
C GLU A 12 -9.32 -11.15 -7.86
N ASP A 13 -9.87 -11.53 -6.71
CA ASP A 13 -10.27 -10.61 -5.63
C ASP A 13 -9.11 -10.29 -4.66
N THR A 14 -7.99 -11.01 -4.73
CA THR A 14 -6.84 -10.78 -3.87
C THR A 14 -5.97 -9.65 -4.43
N GLY A 15 -5.49 -8.74 -3.57
CA GLY A 15 -4.53 -7.71 -3.99
C GLY A 15 -5.12 -6.53 -4.76
N ARG A 16 -6.44 -6.30 -4.69
CA ARG A 16 -7.13 -5.21 -5.41
C ARG A 16 -6.60 -3.80 -5.13
N SER A 17 -6.05 -3.56 -3.93
CA SER A 17 -5.37 -2.30 -3.61
C SER A 17 -4.10 -2.10 -4.45
N THR A 18 -3.33 -3.16 -4.68
CA THR A 18 -2.17 -3.12 -5.56
C THR A 18 -2.61 -3.03 -7.03
N PHE A 19 -3.69 -3.71 -7.41
CA PHE A 19 -4.24 -3.63 -8.78
C PHE A 19 -4.62 -2.21 -9.17
N SER A 20 -5.24 -1.44 -8.26
CA SER A 20 -5.66 -0.06 -8.57
C SER A 20 -4.50 0.87 -8.90
N ILE A 21 -3.29 0.51 -8.46
CA ILE A 21 -2.04 1.24 -8.67
C ILE A 21 -1.27 0.67 -9.88
N LEU A 22 -1.16 -0.65 -9.95
CA LEU A 22 -0.48 -1.40 -11.01
C LEU A 22 -1.48 -2.35 -11.69
N PRO A 23 -2.32 -1.86 -12.60
CA PRO A 23 -3.35 -2.69 -13.25
C PRO A 23 -2.79 -3.63 -14.31
N ARG A 24 -1.53 -3.43 -14.74
CA ARG A 24 -0.89 -4.24 -15.78
C ARG A 24 0.27 -5.03 -15.21
N VAL A 25 0.28 -6.34 -15.42
CA VAL A 25 1.46 -7.16 -15.15
C VAL A 25 2.59 -6.76 -16.11
N SER A 26 3.80 -6.73 -15.57
CA SER A 26 5.00 -6.40 -16.31
C SER A 26 6.17 -7.21 -15.75
N THR A 27 7.11 -7.57 -16.63
CA THR A 27 8.39 -8.14 -16.23
C THR A 27 9.43 -7.08 -15.87
N GLN A 28 9.13 -5.80 -16.13
CA GLN A 28 10.00 -4.71 -15.71
C GLN A 28 9.92 -4.55 -14.19
N PRO A 29 11.07 -4.50 -13.50
CA PRO A 29 11.10 -4.29 -12.07
C PRO A 29 10.53 -2.91 -11.71
N CYS A 30 9.82 -2.84 -10.60
CA CYS A 30 9.37 -1.58 -10.03
C CYS A 30 10.39 -1.10 -8.99
N TYR A 31 10.89 0.13 -9.13
CA TYR A 31 11.93 0.70 -8.26
C TYR A 31 11.33 1.54 -7.13
N TRP A 32 10.39 0.97 -6.38
CA TRP A 32 9.81 1.62 -5.21
C TRP A 32 10.74 1.54 -4.00
N LYS A 33 10.73 2.59 -3.17
CA LYS A 33 11.38 2.57 -1.86
C LYS A 33 10.67 1.57 -0.95
N LYS A 34 11.37 1.12 0.10
CA LYS A 34 10.81 0.17 1.07
C LYS A 34 9.49 0.68 1.65
N GLU A 35 9.45 1.96 2.02
CA GLU A 35 8.30 2.61 2.65
C GLU A 35 7.10 2.67 1.69
N GLU A 36 7.35 3.00 0.42
CA GLU A 36 6.33 2.98 -0.63
C GLU A 36 5.77 1.58 -0.82
N ILE A 37 6.61 0.55 -0.90
CA ILE A 37 6.14 -0.85 -1.01
C ILE A 37 5.20 -1.18 0.15
N LEU A 38 5.56 -0.81 1.38
CA LEU A 38 4.74 -1.09 2.54
C LEU A 38 3.38 -0.37 2.45
N PHE A 39 3.37 0.93 2.17
CA PHE A 39 2.14 1.72 2.15
C PHE A 39 1.23 1.39 0.95
N LEU A 40 1.80 1.22 -0.25
CA LEU A 40 1.02 0.98 -1.48
C LEU A 40 0.36 -0.39 -1.47
N THR A 41 1.04 -1.40 -0.95
CA THR A 41 0.52 -2.77 -0.92
C THR A 41 -0.29 -3.08 0.34
N GLY A 42 -0.16 -2.25 1.38
CA GLY A 42 -0.67 -2.55 2.71
C GLY A 42 0.02 -3.76 3.36
N HIS A 43 1.15 -4.21 2.81
CA HIS A 43 1.99 -5.22 3.41
C HIS A 43 2.96 -4.58 4.37
N GLY A 44 3.24 -5.23 5.50
CA GLY A 44 4.22 -4.70 6.44
C GLY A 44 3.93 -5.03 7.89
N PRO A 45 4.62 -4.36 8.83
CA PRO A 45 4.36 -4.51 10.25
C PRO A 45 3.08 -3.77 10.67
N PHE A 46 2.03 -3.80 9.85
CA PHE A 46 0.73 -3.24 10.17
C PHE A 46 -0.09 -4.28 10.94
N PRO A 47 -0.63 -3.94 12.12
CA PRO A 47 -1.45 -4.83 12.92
C PRO A 47 -2.55 -5.57 12.12
N SER A 48 -3.29 -4.87 11.25
CA SER A 48 -4.31 -5.47 10.37
C SER A 48 -3.75 -6.45 9.33
N TYR A 49 -2.51 -6.26 8.87
CA TYR A 49 -1.86 -7.21 7.96
C TYR A 49 -1.34 -8.42 8.72
N LEU A 50 -0.74 -8.21 9.90
CA LEU A 50 -0.19 -9.27 10.76
C LEU A 50 -1.27 -10.17 11.37
N GLU A 51 -2.47 -9.63 11.62
CA GLU A 51 -3.63 -10.38 12.12
C GLU A 51 -4.04 -11.51 11.16
N ARG A 52 -3.89 -11.31 9.84
CA ARG A 52 -4.13 -12.37 8.82
C ARG A 52 -3.27 -13.62 9.02
N PHE A 53 -2.12 -13.47 9.68
CA PHE A 53 -1.18 -14.56 9.96
C PHE A 53 -1.21 -15.01 11.43
N ASN A 54 -2.17 -14.50 12.22
CA ASN A 54 -2.24 -14.70 13.67
C ASN A 54 -0.99 -14.21 14.42
N LEU A 55 -0.31 -13.19 13.87
CA LEU A 55 0.91 -12.60 14.46
C LEU A 55 0.63 -11.34 15.29
N SER A 56 -0.57 -10.77 15.16
CA SER A 56 -1.05 -9.64 15.96
C SER A 56 -2.41 -9.97 16.58
N THR A 57 -2.62 -9.54 17.82
CA THR A 57 -3.90 -9.62 18.53
C THR A 57 -4.69 -8.30 18.49
N SER A 58 -4.07 -7.24 17.97
CA SER A 58 -4.69 -5.92 17.79
C SER A 58 -4.83 -5.61 16.31
N LEU A 59 -5.93 -4.94 15.96
CA LEU A 59 -6.14 -4.35 14.63
C LEU A 59 -5.74 -2.88 14.57
N ASN A 60 -5.42 -2.25 15.71
CA ASN A 60 -5.18 -0.81 15.79
C ASN A 60 -3.69 -0.46 15.73
N CYS A 61 -3.38 0.71 15.18
CA CYS A 61 -2.04 1.27 15.19
C CYS A 61 -1.50 1.39 16.63
N PRO A 62 -0.23 1.03 16.90
CA PRO A 62 0.38 1.23 18.22
C PRO A 62 0.50 2.71 18.63
N CYS A 63 0.33 3.62 17.68
CA CYS A 63 0.27 5.06 17.88
C CYS A 63 -1.06 5.57 18.45
N GLU A 64 -1.92 4.67 18.95
CA GLU A 64 -3.22 4.96 19.58
C GLU A 64 -4.29 5.53 18.64
N ASN A 65 -4.08 5.46 17.33
CA ASN A 65 -5.10 5.78 16.33
C ASN A 65 -5.87 4.51 15.92
N THR A 66 -7.20 4.60 15.83
CA THR A 66 -8.07 3.51 15.37
C THR A 66 -8.00 3.27 13.87
N ASN A 67 -7.39 4.18 13.12
CA ASN A 67 -7.27 4.09 11.67
C ASN A 67 -5.99 3.32 11.28
N ASP A 68 -6.03 1.99 11.31
CA ASP A 68 -4.94 1.13 10.84
C ASP A 68 -4.96 0.98 9.30
N THR A 69 -4.81 2.10 8.61
CA THR A 69 -4.77 2.13 7.15
C THR A 69 -3.36 2.47 6.66
N PRO A 70 -2.94 1.95 5.49
CA PRO A 70 -1.66 2.34 4.92
C PRO A 70 -1.53 3.85 4.71
N LEU A 71 -2.65 4.54 4.42
CA LEU A 71 -2.69 6.00 4.31
C LEU A 71 -2.35 6.70 5.63
N HIS A 72 -2.83 6.19 6.76
CA HIS A 72 -2.48 6.70 8.09
C HIS A 72 -0.97 6.61 8.33
N TYR A 73 -0.35 5.47 8.03
CA TYR A 73 1.11 5.33 8.16
C TYR A 73 1.88 6.21 7.18
N ALA A 74 1.37 6.43 5.98
CA ALA A 74 2.07 7.26 5.01
C ALA A 74 2.00 8.77 5.31
N THR A 75 1.03 9.24 6.11
CA THR A 75 0.72 10.68 6.18
C THR A 75 0.55 11.25 7.59
N GLU A 76 0.32 10.41 8.62
CA GLU A 76 -0.10 10.88 9.95
C GLU A 76 0.56 10.14 11.12
N CYS A 77 0.95 8.87 10.96
CA CYS A 77 1.45 8.05 12.06
C CYS A 77 2.78 8.56 12.62
N ILE A 78 2.87 8.82 13.91
CA ILE A 78 4.11 9.29 14.55
C ILE A 78 5.29 8.31 14.38
N LEU A 79 5.00 7.01 14.27
CA LEU A 79 6.03 5.96 14.11
C LEU A 79 6.74 6.02 12.75
N THR A 80 6.13 6.68 11.76
CA THR A 80 6.65 6.80 10.38
C THR A 80 6.91 8.25 9.99
N ALA A 81 6.96 9.17 10.97
CA ALA A 81 7.07 10.62 10.74
C ALA A 81 8.22 11.05 9.81
N SER A 82 9.35 10.34 9.85
CA SER A 82 10.51 10.62 8.98
C SER A 82 10.26 10.38 7.49
N PHE A 83 9.20 9.65 7.14
CA PHE A 83 8.85 9.26 5.76
C PHE A 83 7.44 9.72 5.38
N HIS A 84 6.88 10.68 6.11
CA HIS A 84 5.56 11.21 5.80
C HIS A 84 5.52 11.86 4.44
N MET A 85 4.48 11.51 3.69
CA MET A 85 4.09 12.14 2.46
C MET A 85 2.93 13.10 2.72
N THR A 86 2.67 13.98 1.76
CA THR A 86 1.55 14.94 1.88
C THR A 86 0.22 14.22 1.87
N LYS A 87 -0.61 14.43 2.89
CA LYS A 87 -1.95 13.82 2.99
C LYS A 87 -2.84 14.27 1.81
N PRO A 88 -3.39 13.34 1.01
CA PRO A 88 -4.32 13.69 -0.05
C PRO A 88 -5.70 14.07 0.50
N ALA A 89 -6.46 14.81 -0.30
CA ALA A 89 -7.90 14.90 -0.10
C ALA A 89 -8.52 13.52 -0.35
N ARG A 90 -9.58 13.16 0.39
CA ARG A 90 -10.24 11.85 0.31
C ARG A 90 -10.63 11.44 -1.12
N GLN A 91 -11.11 12.37 -1.93
CA GLN A 91 -11.48 12.15 -3.33
C GLN A 91 -10.29 11.89 -4.28
N HIS A 92 -9.06 12.20 -3.85
CA HIS A 92 -7.83 12.05 -4.63
C HIS A 92 -6.93 10.93 -4.12
N GLU A 93 -7.40 10.09 -3.17
CA GLU A 93 -6.59 9.05 -2.53
C GLU A 93 -5.99 8.06 -3.55
N LEU A 94 -6.80 7.54 -4.48
CA LEU A 94 -6.31 6.64 -5.52
C LEU A 94 -5.26 7.30 -6.44
N ILE A 95 -5.54 8.53 -6.89
CA ILE A 95 -4.62 9.28 -7.76
C ILE A 95 -3.32 9.57 -7.02
N TRP A 96 -3.39 9.85 -5.72
CA TRP A 96 -2.23 10.04 -4.87
C TRP A 96 -1.37 8.78 -4.79
N PHE A 97 -1.98 7.61 -4.57
CA PHE A 97 -1.26 6.33 -4.60
C PHE A 97 -0.57 6.09 -5.95
N CYS A 98 -1.25 6.36 -7.07
CA CYS A 98 -0.66 6.25 -8.42
C CYS A 98 0.50 7.24 -8.66
N ASN A 99 0.42 8.45 -8.08
CA ASN A 99 1.48 9.43 -8.22
C ASN A 99 2.72 9.04 -7.41
N VAL A 100 2.52 8.55 -6.18
CA VAL A 100 3.61 8.02 -5.34
C VAL A 100 4.29 6.85 -6.05
N SER A 101 3.52 5.92 -6.62
CA SER A 101 4.06 4.75 -7.32
C SER A 101 4.76 5.07 -8.63
N SER A 102 4.40 6.18 -9.28
CA SER A 102 4.98 6.57 -10.57
C SER A 102 6.24 7.43 -10.42
N ASN A 103 6.53 7.91 -9.20
CA ASN A 103 7.67 8.78 -8.92
C ASN A 103 8.98 7.97 -8.80
N GLN A 104 9.36 7.34 -9.92
CA GLN A 104 10.60 6.60 -10.06
C GLN A 104 11.79 7.58 -10.11
N GLY A 105 12.26 8.05 -8.95
CA GLY A 105 13.54 8.77 -8.86
C GLY A 105 13.51 10.10 -8.10
N SER A 106 13.24 10.06 -6.79
CA SER A 106 13.68 11.11 -5.86
C SER A 106 14.74 10.59 -4.91
#